data_AF-A0A1G9MVP7-F1
#
_entry.id   AF-A0A1G9MVP7-F1
#
_cell.length_a   1.000
_cell.length_b   1.000
_cell.length_c   1.000
_cell.angle_alpha   90.00
_cell.angle_beta   90.00
_cell.angle_gamma   90.00
#
_symmetry.space_group_name_H-M   'P 1'
#
loop_
_entity.id
_entity.type
_entity.pdbx_description
1 polymer ?
#
loop_
_entity_poly.entity_id
_entity_poly.type
_entity_poly.pdbx_seq_one_letter_code
_entity_poly.pdbx_strand_id
1 'polypeptide(L)'
;MYKLIIGNVRVTVSEDSIERIQATTAARQAIVAAGQQGKLLSLVEVYLTDSGLDVKTTEKTGSAVTRKTIKQSMLDGMHLAIKEKLYPSGTFSNRDSWYDSDTGQEWRGVEVEAARSDLLAKFEDWLKS
;
A
#
# COMPACT_ATOMS: atom_id res chain seq x y z
N MET A 1 18.84 20.44 -15.99
CA MET A 1 17.82 20.17 -14.97
C MET A 1 17.05 18.91 -15.35
N TYR A 2 16.99 17.91 -14.46
CA TYR A 2 16.18 16.70 -14.67
C TYR A 2 15.45 16.27 -13.41
N LYS A 3 14.39 15.46 -13.59
CA LYS A 3 13.54 14.94 -12.51
C LYS A 3 13.59 13.42 -12.50
N LEU A 4 13.52 12.84 -11.31
CA LEU A 4 13.45 11.40 -11.10
C LEU A 4 12.57 11.08 -9.88
N ILE A 5 12.15 9.82 -9.76
CA ILE A 5 11.30 9.34 -8.67
C ILE A 5 12.02 8.18 -7.99
N ILE A 6 12.12 8.24 -6.65
CA ILE A 6 12.66 7.15 -5.83
C ILE A 6 11.57 6.74 -4.84
N GLY A 7 10.98 5.57 -5.07
CA GLY A 7 9.81 5.13 -4.30
C GLY A 7 8.65 6.11 -4.45
N ASN A 8 8.22 6.71 -3.34
CA ASN A 8 7.13 7.70 -3.30
C ASN A 8 7.61 9.17 -3.25
N VAL A 9 8.92 9.40 -3.44
CA VAL A 9 9.54 10.73 -3.28
C VAL A 9 9.95 11.28 -4.65
N ARG A 10 9.54 12.52 -4.94
CA ARG A 10 9.98 13.25 -6.14
C ARG A 10 11.38 13.80 -5.91
N VAL A 11 12.27 13.67 -6.88
CA VAL A 11 13.63 14.20 -6.81
C VAL A 11 13.84 15.16 -7.98
N THR A 12 14.23 16.39 -7.68
CA THR A 12 14.54 17.42 -8.67
C THR A 12 16.03 17.73 -8.61
N VAL A 13 16.71 17.62 -9.75
CA VAL A 13 18.13 17.95 -9.87
C VAL A 13 18.25 19.22 -10.68
N SER A 14 18.82 20.26 -10.07
CA SER A 14 18.89 21.61 -10.63
C SER A 14 19.79 21.67 -11.86
N GLU A 15 20.91 20.95 -11.87
CA GLU A 15 21.91 20.98 -12.94
C GLU A 15 22.09 19.63 -13.65
N ASP A 16 22.33 19.65 -14.96
CA ASP A 16 22.65 18.42 -15.72
C ASP A 16 24.12 17.99 -15.59
N SER A 17 24.95 18.84 -14.99
CA SER A 17 26.35 18.54 -14.63
C SER A 17 26.44 17.45 -13.56
N ILE A 18 25.38 17.25 -12.77
CA ILE A 18 25.32 16.25 -11.71
C ILE A 18 25.01 14.89 -12.34
N GLU A 19 25.90 13.92 -12.12
CA GLU A 19 25.66 12.56 -12.58
C GLU A 19 24.43 11.94 -11.92
N ARG A 20 23.65 11.22 -12.72
CA ARG A 20 22.41 10.58 -12.26
C ARG A 20 22.62 9.64 -11.07
N ILE A 21 23.74 8.93 -11.04
CA ILE A 21 24.11 8.02 -9.95
C ILE A 21 24.38 8.80 -8.67
N GLN A 22 25.16 9.89 -8.75
CA GLN A 22 25.48 10.73 -7.59
C GLN A 22 24.23 11.37 -6.99
N ALA A 23 23.36 11.95 -7.83
CA ALA A 23 22.09 12.51 -7.40
C ALA A 23 21.18 11.44 -6.75
N THR A 24 21.15 10.23 -7.31
CA THR A 24 20.33 9.12 -6.77
C THR A 24 20.85 8.67 -5.41
N THR A 25 22.17 8.57 -5.23
CA THR A 25 22.79 8.17 -3.96
C THR A 25 22.53 9.22 -2.87
N ALA A 26 22.74 10.50 -3.18
CA ALA A 26 22.48 11.60 -2.25
C ALA A 26 21.00 11.66 -1.83
N ALA A 27 20.08 11.53 -2.80
CA ALA A 27 18.66 11.50 -2.52
C ALA A 27 18.25 10.27 -1.68
N ARG A 28 18.81 9.08 -1.93
CA ARG A 28 18.58 7.88 -1.11
C ARG A 28 19.06 8.06 0.32
N GLN A 29 20.25 8.63 0.52
CA GLN A 29 20.78 8.90 1.86
C GLN A 29 19.87 9.86 2.63
N ALA A 30 19.39 10.94 1.98
CA ALA A 30 18.45 11.87 2.60
C ALA A 30 17.11 11.20 2.97
N ILE A 31 16.57 10.33 2.11
CA ILE A 31 15.34 9.57 2.40
C ILE A 31 15.54 8.62 3.60
N VAL A 32 16.67 7.92 3.67
CA VAL A 32 16.98 7.01 4.79
C VAL A 32 17.14 7.80 6.10
N ALA A 33 17.88 8.90 6.07
CA ALA A 33 18.09 9.76 7.25
C ALA A 33 16.76 10.35 7.77
N ALA A 34 15.89 10.84 6.87
CA ALA A 34 14.55 11.29 7.25
C ALA A 34 13.71 10.13 7.82
N GLY A 35 13.81 8.94 7.22
CA GLY A 35 13.13 7.73 7.69
C GLY A 35 13.55 7.29 9.10
N GLN A 36 14.84 7.44 9.46
CA GLN A 36 15.33 7.17 10.82
C GLN A 36 14.74 8.14 11.86
N GLN A 37 14.40 9.36 11.44
CA GLN A 37 13.75 10.37 12.28
C GLN A 37 12.22 10.27 12.25
N GLY A 38 11.65 9.23 11.62
CA GLY A 38 10.20 9.06 11.47
C GLY A 38 9.54 10.05 10.50
N LYS A 39 10.33 10.79 9.73
CA LYS A 39 9.87 11.78 8.75
C LYS A 39 9.72 11.14 7.38
N LEU A 40 8.70 11.58 6.65
CA LEU A 40 8.49 11.17 5.26
C LEU A 40 8.74 12.37 4.37
N LEU A 41 9.53 12.17 3.33
CA LEU A 41 9.81 13.21 2.34
C LEU A 41 8.81 13.12 1.20
N SER A 42 8.41 14.27 0.66
CA SER A 42 7.61 14.38 -0.57
C SER A 42 8.47 14.81 -1.76
N LEU A 43 9.46 15.67 -1.50
CA LEU A 43 10.36 16.24 -2.49
C LEU A 43 11.79 16.29 -1.93
N VAL A 44 12.75 15.93 -2.77
CA VAL A 44 14.18 16.14 -2.56
C VAL A 44 14.71 16.98 -3.71
N GLU A 45 15.37 18.08 -3.41
CA GLU A 45 16.00 18.95 -4.38
C GLU A 45 17.51 18.88 -4.20
N VAL A 46 18.23 18.59 -5.29
CA VAL A 46 19.69 18.46 -5.30
C VAL A 46 20.29 19.63 -6.06
N TYR A 47 21.23 20.31 -5.41
CA TYR A 47 21.93 21.47 -5.93
C TYR A 47 23.44 21.24 -5.93
N LEU A 48 24.12 21.79 -6.93
CA LEU A 48 25.57 21.91 -6.90
C LEU A 48 25.89 23.28 -6.27
N THR A 49 26.73 23.29 -5.26
CA THR A 49 27.24 24.51 -4.62
C THR A 49 28.76 24.51 -4.66
N ASP A 50 29.38 25.65 -4.37
CA ASP A 50 30.85 25.77 -4.33
C ASP A 50 31.52 24.82 -3.31
N SER A 51 30.74 24.26 -2.38
CA SER A 51 31.20 23.31 -1.36
C SER A 51 30.81 21.84 -1.64
N GLY A 52 30.13 21.56 -2.76
CA GLY A 52 29.66 20.22 -3.13
C GLY A 52 28.14 20.12 -3.33
N LEU A 53 27.62 18.89 -3.29
CA LEU A 53 26.20 18.62 -3.46
C LEU A 53 25.40 19.00 -2.20
N ASP A 54 24.49 19.96 -2.34
CA ASP A 54 23.52 20.31 -1.29
C ASP A 54 22.17 19.65 -1.56
N VAL A 55 21.52 19.17 -0.50
CA VAL A 55 20.26 18.40 -0.59
C VAL A 55 19.20 19.04 0.29
N LYS A 56 18.24 19.70 -0.34
CA LYS A 56 17.08 20.26 0.34
C LYS A 56 15.95 19.24 0.35
N THR A 57 15.35 19.02 1.52
CA THR A 57 14.25 18.06 1.67
C THR A 57 12.97 18.77 2.08
N THR A 58 11.86 18.35 1.47
CA THR A 58 10.52 18.81 1.85
C THR A 58 9.77 17.64 2.45
N GLU A 59 9.38 17.78 3.71
CA GLU A 59 8.58 16.78 4.40
C GLU A 59 7.17 16.71 3.80
N LYS A 60 6.59 15.51 3.82
CA LYS A 60 5.21 15.28 3.42
C LYS A 60 4.30 15.67 4.57
N THR A 61 3.76 16.88 4.52
CA THR A 61 2.69 17.33 5.43
C THR A 61 1.39 16.58 5.12
N GLY A 62 0.71 16.08 6.15
CA GLY A 62 -0.66 15.55 6.04
C GLY A 62 -0.84 14.05 5.81
N SER A 63 0.23 13.26 5.71
CA SER A 63 0.10 11.81 5.93
C SER A 63 1.16 11.33 6.89
N ALA A 64 0.84 11.32 8.18
CA ALA A 64 1.39 10.26 9.02
C ALA A 64 1.08 8.97 8.27
N VAL A 65 2.10 8.30 7.72
CA VAL A 65 1.92 6.89 7.38
C VAL A 65 1.81 6.25 8.74
N THR A 66 0.58 6.16 9.25
CA THR A 66 0.22 5.17 10.25
C THR A 66 0.59 3.86 9.58
N ARG A 67 1.83 3.42 9.82
CA ARG A 67 2.29 2.10 9.41
C ARG A 67 1.28 1.15 10.03
N LYS A 68 0.58 0.39 9.18
CA LYS A 68 -0.29 -0.67 9.65
C LYS A 68 0.53 -1.52 10.60
N THR A 69 -0.02 -1.83 11.77
CA THR A 69 0.56 -2.87 12.60
C THR A 69 0.51 -4.18 11.81
N ILE A 70 1.38 -5.13 12.14
CA ILE A 70 1.32 -6.46 11.50
C ILE A 70 -0.06 -7.07 11.67
N LYS A 71 -0.70 -6.88 12.84
CA LYS A 71 -2.09 -7.27 13.11
C LYS A 71 -3.04 -6.66 12.07
N GLN A 72 -3.03 -5.34 11.89
CA GLN A 72 -3.91 -4.68 10.92
C GLN A 72 -3.68 -5.18 9.49
N SER A 73 -2.42 -5.34 9.09
CA SER A 73 -2.10 -5.87 7.75
C SER A 73 -2.62 -7.29 7.54
N MET A 74 -2.54 -8.15 8.56
CA MET A 74 -3.06 -9.51 8.50
C MET A 74 -4.60 -9.52 8.45
N LEU A 75 -5.25 -8.69 9.27
CA LEU A 75 -6.69 -8.56 9.30
C LEU A 75 -7.26 -8.09 7.95
N ASP A 76 -6.61 -7.12 7.31
CA ASP A 76 -7.00 -6.65 5.97
C ASP A 76 -6.86 -7.77 4.92
N GLY A 77 -5.79 -8.57 5.00
CA GLY A 77 -5.58 -9.72 4.12
C GLY A 77 -6.63 -10.82 4.32
N MET A 78 -7.00 -11.11 5.57
CA MET A 78 -8.07 -12.05 5.91
C MET A 78 -9.42 -11.57 5.38
N HIS A 79 -9.74 -10.28 5.54
CA HIS A 79 -10.97 -9.70 5.02
C HIS A 79 -11.08 -9.82 3.50
N LEU A 80 -9.99 -9.54 2.79
CA LEU A 80 -9.93 -9.71 1.35
C LEU A 80 -10.15 -11.17 0.94
N ALA A 81 -9.47 -12.12 1.59
CA ALA A 81 -9.59 -13.54 1.28
C ALA A 81 -11.02 -14.07 1.52
N ILE A 82 -11.67 -13.63 2.60
CA ILE A 82 -13.07 -13.99 2.87
C ILE A 82 -14.00 -13.41 1.80
N LYS A 83 -13.81 -12.14 1.41
CA LYS A 83 -14.60 -11.53 0.33
C LYS A 83 -14.42 -12.25 -0.98
N GLU A 84 -13.20 -12.62 -1.36
CA GLU A 84 -12.94 -13.39 -2.58
C GLU A 84 -13.60 -14.78 -2.54
N LYS A 85 -13.58 -15.43 -1.37
CA LYS A 85 -14.19 -16.75 -1.20
C LYS A 85 -15.72 -16.70 -1.25
N LEU A 86 -16.33 -15.70 -0.59
CA LEU A 86 -17.79 -15.56 -0.54
C LEU A 86 -18.34 -14.92 -1.83
N TYR A 87 -17.60 -14.01 -2.47
CA TYR A 87 -18.05 -13.28 -3.66
C TYR A 87 -17.05 -13.45 -4.82
N PRO A 88 -16.97 -14.66 -5.40
CA PRO A 88 -16.01 -14.94 -6.46
C PRO A 88 -16.33 -14.11 -7.71
N SER A 89 -15.34 -13.37 -8.22
CA SER A 89 -15.52 -12.41 -9.32
C SER A 89 -15.31 -12.98 -10.73
N GLY A 90 -14.85 -14.24 -10.86
CA GLY A 90 -14.55 -14.85 -12.16
C GLY A 90 -15.77 -15.06 -13.08
N THR A 91 -15.55 -15.06 -14.40
CA THR A 91 -16.62 -15.24 -15.40
C THR A 91 -17.34 -16.58 -15.29
N PHE A 92 -16.68 -17.60 -14.73
CA PHE A 92 -17.21 -18.96 -14.54
C PHE A 92 -17.60 -19.26 -13.09
N SER A 93 -17.60 -18.26 -12.20
CA SER A 93 -18.01 -18.50 -10.81
C SER A 93 -19.53 -18.53 -10.71
N ASN A 94 -20.05 -19.61 -10.15
CA ASN A 94 -21.48 -19.73 -9.85
C ASN A 94 -21.77 -18.92 -8.58
N ARG A 95 -21.96 -17.60 -8.74
CA ARG A 95 -22.19 -16.68 -7.62
C ARG A 95 -23.46 -17.02 -6.87
N ASP A 96 -24.43 -17.66 -7.49
CA ASP A 96 -25.71 -17.95 -6.86
C ASP A 96 -25.76 -19.34 -6.23
N SER A 97 -24.66 -20.09 -6.15
CA SER A 97 -24.65 -21.38 -5.48
C SER A 97 -23.50 -21.56 -4.50
N TRP A 98 -23.71 -22.45 -3.55
CA TRP A 98 -22.69 -22.94 -2.63
C TRP A 98 -22.74 -24.46 -2.62
N TYR A 99 -21.61 -25.09 -2.93
CA TYR A 99 -21.47 -26.54 -2.93
C TYR A 99 -20.57 -26.95 -1.76
N ASP A 100 -21.08 -27.81 -0.89
CA ASP A 100 -20.30 -28.46 0.15
C ASP A 100 -19.78 -29.80 -0.36
N SER A 101 -18.45 -29.91 -0.45
CA SER A 101 -17.78 -31.13 -0.91
C SER A 101 -17.90 -32.29 0.07
N ASP A 102 -18.09 -32.01 1.35
CA ASP A 102 -18.08 -33.02 2.40
C ASP A 102 -19.41 -33.75 2.47
N THR A 103 -20.50 -33.03 2.27
CA THR A 103 -21.87 -33.58 2.27
C THR A 103 -22.45 -33.80 0.87
N GLY A 104 -21.84 -33.22 -0.16
CA GLY A 104 -22.38 -33.18 -1.53
C GLY A 104 -23.60 -32.26 -1.68
N GLN A 105 -23.92 -31.46 -0.66
CA GLN A 105 -25.08 -30.58 -0.67
C GLN A 105 -24.80 -29.33 -1.50
N GLU A 106 -25.83 -28.86 -2.20
CA GLU A 106 -25.79 -27.60 -2.94
C GLU A 106 -26.95 -26.70 -2.50
N TRP A 107 -26.62 -25.48 -2.08
CA TRP A 107 -27.58 -24.41 -1.84
C TRP A 107 -27.54 -23.42 -2.99
N ARG A 108 -28.67 -22.75 -3.25
CA ARG A 108 -28.79 -21.77 -4.34
C ARG A 108 -29.60 -20.55 -3.95
N GLY A 109 -29.36 -19.45 -4.67
CA GLY A 109 -30.17 -18.24 -4.63
C GLY A 109 -30.09 -17.49 -3.31
N VAL A 110 -31.24 -17.00 -2.84
CA VAL A 110 -31.36 -16.04 -1.74
C VAL A 110 -30.82 -16.56 -0.40
N GLU A 111 -30.87 -17.87 -0.16
CA GLU A 111 -30.34 -18.48 1.07
C GLU A 111 -28.82 -18.39 1.14
N VAL A 112 -28.14 -18.59 -0.01
CA VAL A 112 -26.68 -18.45 -0.13
C VAL A 112 -26.27 -17.01 0.10
N GLU A 113 -26.99 -16.05 -0.48
CA GLU A 113 -26.67 -14.63 -0.33
C GLU A 113 -26.92 -14.14 1.10
N ALA A 114 -28.01 -14.57 1.73
CA ALA A 114 -28.29 -14.28 3.13
C ALA A 114 -27.18 -14.82 4.05
N ALA A 115 -26.75 -16.07 3.83
CA ALA A 115 -25.67 -16.68 4.61
C ALA A 115 -24.32 -15.96 4.41
N ARG A 116 -23.97 -15.58 3.17
CA ARG A 116 -22.75 -14.82 2.88
C ARG A 116 -22.74 -13.45 3.56
N SER A 117 -23.87 -12.76 3.51
CA SER A 117 -24.03 -11.44 4.15
C SER A 117 -23.88 -11.54 5.67
N ASP A 118 -24.53 -12.53 6.30
CA ASP A 118 -24.43 -12.77 7.75
C ASP A 118 -22.99 -13.13 8.18
N LEU A 119 -22.33 -14.03 7.45
CA LEU A 119 -20.94 -14.41 7.73
C LEU A 119 -19.97 -13.24 7.60
N LEU A 120 -20.11 -12.43 6.56
CA LEU A 120 -19.25 -11.27 6.36
C LEU A 120 -19.48 -10.22 7.46
N ALA A 121 -20.74 -9.95 7.83
CA ALA A 121 -21.06 -9.00 8.90
C ALA A 121 -20.46 -9.43 10.24
N LYS A 122 -20.63 -10.70 10.63
CA LYS A 122 -20.04 -11.25 11.87
C LYS A 122 -18.52 -11.17 11.86
N PHE A 123 -17.88 -11.42 10.72
CA PHE A 123 -16.44 -11.28 10.60
C PHE A 123 -16.01 -9.81 10.73
N GLU A 124 -16.71 -8.88 10.09
CA GLU A 124 -16.42 -7.45 10.20
C GLU A 124 -16.59 -6.91 11.63
N ASP A 125 -17.55 -7.43 12.39
CA ASP A 125 -17.72 -7.06 13.79
C ASP A 125 -16.62 -7.65 14.69
N TRP A 126 -16.18 -8.89 14.41
CA TRP A 126 -15.02 -9.48 15.07
C TRP A 126 -13.74 -8.69 14.81
N LEU A 127 -13.54 -8.18 13.59
CA LEU A 127 -12.38 -7.34 13.24
C LEU A 127 -12.29 -6.05 14.05
N LYS A 128 -13.43 -5.51 14.50
CA LYS A 128 -13.50 -4.28 15.30
C LYS A 128 -13.26 -4.52 16.79
N SER A 129 -13.28 -5.78 17.24
CA SER A 129 -13.08 -6.19 18.64
C SER A 129 -11.60 -6.37 18.99
#